data_AF-A0A927RW79-F1
#
_entry.id   AF-A0A927RW79-F1
#
_cell.length_a   1.000
_cell.length_b   1.000
_cell.length_c   1.000
_cell.angle_alpha   90.00
_cell.angle_beta   90.00
_cell.angle_gamma   90.00
#
_symmetry.space_group_name_H-M   'P 1'
#
loop_
_entity.id
_entity.type
_entity.pdbx_description
1 polymer ?
#
loop_
_entity_poly.entity_id
_entity_poly.type
_entity_poly.pdbx_seq_one_letter_code
_entity_poly.pdbx_strand_id
1 'polypeptide(L)'
;MKKLISVLCVLAVLIAALCVTASAEETANWAYGALPLNSEDAGVGTIYYAASYFEIEGITNPVTAVPYTEEEIAAIVNQEAEGEYIEAPEGAMIGMSVFEAEDSIFWYDADNAAAIVSHADPLAMNAETGVFATAEGEEVAAPMA
;
A
#
# COMPACT_ATOMS: atom_id res chain seq x y z
N MET A 1 -38.96 -16.51 47.58
CA MET A 1 -38.68 -15.77 46.32
C MET A 1 -37.39 -14.95 46.46
N LYS A 2 -36.21 -15.60 46.50
CA LYS A 2 -34.90 -14.93 46.69
C LYS A 2 -33.79 -15.43 45.74
N LYS A 3 -34.12 -16.26 44.73
CA LYS A 3 -33.13 -16.91 43.87
C LYS A 3 -33.07 -16.41 42.41
N LEU A 4 -33.93 -15.47 41.99
CA LEU A 4 -33.95 -15.00 40.59
C LEU A 4 -33.08 -13.77 40.29
N ILE A 5 -32.66 -13.00 41.30
CA ILE A 5 -31.94 -11.73 41.06
C ILE A 5 -30.43 -11.97 40.87
N SER A 6 -29.88 -13.08 41.41
CA SER A 6 -28.43 -13.31 41.40
C SER A 6 -27.89 -13.88 40.09
N VAL A 7 -28.74 -14.47 39.23
CA VAL A 7 -28.29 -15.05 37.95
C VAL A 7 -28.23 -14.00 36.84
N LEU A 8 -29.07 -12.96 36.92
CA LEU A 8 -29.10 -11.88 35.93
C LEU A 8 -27.84 -10.98 36.00
N CYS A 9 -27.31 -10.73 37.19
CA CYS A 9 -26.09 -9.92 37.35
C CYS A 9 -24.81 -10.64 36.87
N VAL A 10 -24.74 -11.97 36.98
CA VAL A 10 -23.55 -12.73 36.54
C VAL A 10 -23.50 -12.82 35.02
N LEU A 11 -24.65 -12.87 34.34
CA LEU A 11 -24.72 -12.91 32.88
C LEU A 11 -24.36 -11.56 32.24
N ALA A 12 -24.71 -10.44 32.88
CA ALA A 12 -24.38 -9.11 32.39
C ALA A 12 -22.87 -8.78 32.46
N VAL A 13 -22.17 -9.31 33.46
CA VAL A 13 -20.71 -9.10 33.60
C VAL A 13 -19.92 -9.96 32.59
N LEU A 14 -20.44 -11.14 32.21
CA LEU A 14 -19.79 -11.99 31.22
C LEU A 14 -19.90 -11.43 29.79
N ILE A 15 -20.99 -10.73 29.45
CA ILE A 15 -21.18 -10.11 28.14
C ILE A 15 -20.32 -8.84 27.99
N ALA A 16 -20.04 -8.12 29.09
CA ALA A 16 -19.13 -6.98 29.07
C ALA A 16 -17.65 -7.37 28.89
N ALA A 17 -17.28 -8.62 29.16
CA ALA A 17 -15.92 -9.12 28.97
C ALA A 17 -15.64 -9.63 27.54
N LEU A 18 -16.66 -9.70 26.66
CA LEU A 18 -16.53 -10.22 25.30
C LEU A 18 -16.42 -9.12 24.22
N CYS A 19 -16.46 -7.84 24.58
CA CYS A 19 -16.35 -6.72 23.63
C CYS A 19 -15.06 -5.91 23.77
N VAL A 20 -14.06 -6.40 24.52
CA VAL A 20 -12.72 -5.77 24.61
C VAL A 20 -11.66 -6.65 23.94
N THR A 21 -11.99 -7.20 22.78
CA THR A 21 -11.02 -7.21 21.69
C THR A 21 -11.32 -5.91 20.95
N ALA A 22 -10.84 -4.77 21.46
CA ALA A 22 -9.70 -4.15 20.82
C ALA A 22 -9.79 -4.43 19.32
N SER A 23 -10.71 -3.71 18.66
CA SER A 23 -10.47 -3.22 17.32
C SER A 23 -9.06 -2.64 17.39
N ALA A 24 -8.05 -3.44 17.08
CA ALA A 24 -6.91 -2.88 16.41
C ALA A 24 -7.55 -2.21 15.20
N GLU A 25 -7.69 -0.88 15.25
CA GLU A 25 -7.58 -0.15 14.01
C GLU A 25 -6.22 -0.59 13.47
N GLU A 26 -6.26 -1.65 12.65
CA GLU A 26 -5.23 -1.93 11.68
C GLU A 26 -5.03 -0.57 11.03
N THR A 27 -3.90 0.07 11.33
CA THR A 27 -3.55 1.34 10.69
C THR A 27 -3.51 1.01 9.22
N ALA A 28 -4.59 1.35 8.51
CA ALA A 28 -4.72 1.06 7.10
C ALA A 28 -3.45 1.58 6.41
N ASN A 29 -2.78 0.70 5.67
CA ASN A 29 -1.55 1.04 4.96
C ASN A 29 -1.97 1.94 3.79
N TRP A 30 -2.13 3.22 4.05
CA TRP A 30 -2.54 4.18 3.03
C TRP A 30 -1.45 4.31 1.99
N ALA A 31 -1.82 4.37 0.71
CA ALA A 31 -0.89 4.65 -0.35
C ALA A 31 -1.17 6.00 -1.00
N TYR A 32 -0.09 6.69 -1.32
CA TYR A 32 -0.08 8.06 -1.81
C TYR A 32 0.24 8.07 -3.30
N GLY A 33 -0.63 8.67 -4.12
CA GLY A 33 -0.37 8.89 -5.54
C GLY A 33 0.85 9.79 -5.71
N ALA A 34 2.00 9.20 -5.99
CA ALA A 34 3.27 9.91 -5.88
C ALA A 34 3.70 10.52 -7.21
N LEU A 35 3.45 9.81 -8.32
CA LEU A 35 3.95 10.18 -9.64
C LEU A 35 3.00 9.69 -10.74
N PRO A 36 2.22 10.57 -11.41
CA PRO A 36 1.54 10.22 -12.65
C PRO A 36 2.58 10.06 -13.77
N LEU A 37 2.81 8.82 -14.20
CA LEU A 37 3.71 8.49 -15.31
C LEU A 37 3.02 8.64 -16.66
N ASN A 38 1.75 8.24 -16.76
CA ASN A 38 0.94 8.25 -17.99
C ASN A 38 1.71 7.73 -19.22
N SER A 39 2.36 6.58 -19.06
CA SER A 39 3.21 5.98 -20.09
C SER A 39 2.53 4.77 -20.71
N GLU A 40 2.08 4.93 -21.95
CA GLU A 40 1.54 3.83 -22.77
C GLU A 40 2.60 2.72 -22.97
N ASP A 41 3.85 3.11 -23.25
CA ASP A 41 4.96 2.17 -23.50
C ASP A 41 5.32 1.32 -22.27
N ALA A 42 5.21 1.88 -21.06
CA ALA A 42 5.44 1.14 -19.81
C ALA A 42 4.18 0.42 -19.30
N GLY A 43 3.00 0.75 -19.84
CA GLY A 43 1.70 0.27 -19.36
C GLY A 43 1.24 0.90 -18.04
N VAL A 44 1.91 1.94 -17.55
CA VAL A 44 1.72 2.51 -16.19
C VAL A 44 1.07 3.89 -16.25
N GLY A 45 -0.04 4.06 -15.53
CA GLY A 45 -0.71 5.34 -15.28
C GLY A 45 -0.03 6.11 -14.16
N THR A 46 -0.17 5.66 -12.92
CA THR A 46 0.33 6.34 -11.71
C THR A 46 1.05 5.36 -10.79
N ILE A 47 2.16 5.80 -10.18
CA ILE A 47 2.83 5.10 -9.09
C ILE A 47 2.29 5.61 -7.76
N TYR A 48 1.93 4.67 -6.90
CA TYR A 48 1.51 4.90 -5.52
C TYR A 48 2.59 4.38 -4.57
N TYR A 49 2.98 5.17 -3.57
CA TYR A 49 3.86 4.69 -2.48
C TYR A 49 3.00 4.39 -1.26
N ALA A 50 3.04 3.16 -0.76
CA ALA A 50 2.40 2.83 0.51
C ALA A 50 3.10 3.52 1.68
N ALA A 51 2.41 3.79 2.77
CA ALA A 51 2.99 4.40 3.97
C ALA A 51 4.19 3.58 4.49
N SER A 52 4.07 2.27 4.45
CA SER A 52 5.15 1.33 4.80
C SER A 52 6.39 1.42 3.90
N TYR A 53 6.29 1.98 2.69
CA TYR A 53 7.47 2.31 1.88
C TYR A 53 8.39 3.24 2.66
N PHE A 54 7.86 4.35 3.19
CA PHE A 54 8.66 5.37 3.89
C PHE A 54 9.23 4.91 5.25
N GLU A 55 8.86 3.72 5.73
CA GLU A 55 9.44 3.11 6.93
C GLU A 55 10.79 2.41 6.65
N ILE A 56 11.15 2.20 5.37
CA ILE A 56 12.43 1.57 5.01
C ILE A 56 13.58 2.55 5.24
N GLU A 57 14.56 2.10 6.02
CA GLU A 57 15.77 2.88 6.30
C GLU A 57 16.58 3.11 5.02
N GLY A 58 16.95 4.37 4.76
CA GLY A 58 17.86 4.72 3.66
C GLY A 58 17.19 4.92 2.29
N ILE A 59 15.87 5.03 2.21
CA ILE A 59 15.20 5.40 0.94
C ILE A 59 15.65 6.78 0.47
N THR A 60 16.03 6.84 -0.80
CA THR A 60 16.40 8.07 -1.51
C THR A 60 15.25 8.64 -2.32
N ASN A 61 15.09 9.96 -2.27
CA ASN A 61 14.23 10.71 -3.17
C ASN A 61 14.77 10.58 -4.61
N PRO A 62 13.99 10.03 -5.57
CA PRO A 62 14.46 9.77 -6.92
C PRO A 62 14.74 11.06 -7.71
N VAL A 63 14.20 12.21 -7.29
CA VAL A 63 14.42 13.51 -7.92
C VAL A 63 15.76 14.10 -7.52
N THR A 64 16.14 13.96 -6.24
CA THR A 64 17.31 14.62 -5.66
C THR A 64 18.49 13.68 -5.41
N ALA A 65 18.27 12.37 -5.49
CA ALA A 65 19.23 11.31 -5.18
C ALA A 65 19.82 11.38 -3.76
N VAL A 66 19.10 12.00 -2.82
CA VAL A 66 19.44 12.05 -1.39
C VAL A 66 18.34 11.37 -0.56
N PRO A 67 18.63 10.88 0.67
CA PRO A 67 17.60 10.34 1.54
C PRO A 67 16.44 11.32 1.75
N TYR A 68 15.20 10.81 1.80
CA TYR A 68 14.05 11.64 2.16
C TYR A 68 14.22 12.22 3.56
N THR A 69 13.88 13.51 3.70
CA THR A 69 13.76 14.16 5.00
C THR A 69 12.40 13.87 5.63
N GLU A 70 12.30 13.96 6.97
CA GLU A 70 11.03 13.82 7.68
C GLU A 70 9.99 14.84 7.21
N GLU A 71 10.39 16.06 6.84
CA GLU A 71 9.50 17.09 6.31
C GLU A 71 8.96 16.75 4.92
N GLU A 72 9.79 16.17 4.03
CA GLU A 72 9.34 15.71 2.72
C GLU A 72 8.35 14.55 2.82
N ILE A 73 8.64 13.57 3.70
CA ILE A 73 7.73 12.45 3.95
C ILE A 73 6.41 12.98 4.51
N ALA A 74 6.47 13.86 5.52
CA ALA A 74 5.27 14.47 6.08
C ALA A 74 4.49 15.28 5.04
N ALA A 75 5.15 15.96 4.10
CA ALA A 75 4.47 16.68 3.03
C ALA A 75 3.77 15.76 2.04
N ILE A 76 4.36 14.61 1.69
CA ILE A 76 3.75 13.59 0.83
C ILE A 76 2.55 12.96 1.54
N VAL A 77 2.73 12.56 2.80
CA VAL A 77 1.69 11.95 3.62
C VAL A 77 0.52 12.91 3.88
N ASN A 78 0.80 14.20 4.10
CA ASN A 78 -0.22 15.21 4.41
C ASN A 78 -0.88 15.85 3.19
N GLN A 79 -0.24 15.87 2.01
CA GLN A 79 -0.82 16.48 0.80
C GLN A 79 -2.15 15.83 0.39
N GLU A 80 -2.38 14.57 0.78
CA GLU A 80 -3.60 13.83 0.44
C GLU A 80 -4.64 13.76 1.57
N ALA A 81 -4.43 14.45 2.70
CA ALA A 81 -5.48 14.65 3.70
C ALA A 81 -6.71 15.43 3.21
N GLU A 82 -6.66 15.92 1.97
CA GLU A 82 -7.76 16.57 1.26
C GLU A 82 -8.25 15.76 0.01
N GLY A 83 -7.76 14.52 -0.22
CA GLY A 83 -8.06 13.66 -1.39
C GLY A 83 -8.54 12.22 -1.05
N GLU A 84 -8.93 11.44 -2.07
CA GLU A 84 -9.36 10.03 -1.94
C GLU A 84 -8.15 9.11 -1.69
N TYR A 85 -7.94 8.72 -0.43
CA TYR A 85 -6.94 7.72 -0.08
C TYR A 85 -7.28 6.34 -0.67
N ILE A 86 -6.26 5.66 -1.20
CA ILE A 86 -6.37 4.26 -1.60
C ILE A 86 -5.76 3.39 -0.50
N GLU A 87 -6.56 2.45 -0.02
CA GLU A 87 -6.11 1.45 0.94
C GLU A 87 -5.19 0.44 0.23
N ALA A 88 -3.91 0.38 0.64
CA ALA A 88 -2.99 -0.62 0.16
C ALA A 88 -3.09 -1.89 1.03
N PRO A 89 -2.92 -3.08 0.42
CA PRO A 89 -2.82 -4.32 1.17
C PRO A 89 -1.70 -4.29 2.21
N GLU A 90 -1.84 -5.11 3.26
CA GLU A 90 -0.77 -5.34 4.22
C GLU A 90 0.49 -5.84 3.51
N GLY A 91 1.64 -5.20 3.77
CA GLY A 91 2.92 -5.56 3.17
C GLY A 91 3.19 -4.98 1.78
N ALA A 92 2.21 -4.28 1.17
CA ALA A 92 2.43 -3.56 -0.08
C ALA A 92 3.38 -2.38 0.13
N MET A 93 4.37 -2.23 -0.75
CA MET A 93 5.33 -1.12 -0.75
C MET A 93 4.99 -0.09 -1.84
N ILE A 94 4.71 -0.56 -3.05
CA ILE A 94 4.34 0.30 -4.18
C ILE A 94 3.09 -0.26 -4.86
N GLY A 95 2.28 0.63 -5.42
CA GLY A 95 1.17 0.31 -6.31
C GLY A 95 1.39 0.94 -7.67
N MET A 96 0.93 0.30 -8.74
CA MET A 96 0.93 0.88 -10.08
C MET A 96 -0.44 0.74 -10.72
N SER A 97 -1.03 1.85 -11.14
CA SER A 97 -2.24 1.81 -11.96
C SER A 97 -1.90 1.55 -13.42
N VAL A 98 -2.85 0.93 -14.12
CA VAL A 98 -2.76 0.71 -15.56
C VAL A 98 -2.97 2.02 -16.32
N PHE A 99 -2.20 2.24 -17.38
CA PHE A 99 -2.40 3.39 -18.27
C PHE A 99 -3.85 3.45 -18.80
N GLU A 100 -4.49 4.61 -18.67
CA GLU A 100 -5.92 4.85 -19.00
C GLU A 100 -6.96 4.03 -18.18
N ALA A 101 -6.54 3.29 -17.16
CA ALA A 101 -7.41 2.55 -16.25
C ALA A 101 -6.98 2.76 -14.79
N GLU A 102 -7.12 4.01 -14.32
CA GLU A 102 -6.63 4.46 -13.00
C GLU A 102 -7.26 3.70 -11.82
N ASP A 103 -8.46 3.15 -11.98
CA ASP A 103 -9.14 2.34 -10.96
C ASP A 103 -8.54 0.92 -10.79
N SER A 104 -7.62 0.50 -11.68
CA SER A 104 -6.99 -0.83 -11.65
C SER A 104 -5.54 -0.72 -11.18
N ILE A 105 -5.31 -1.04 -9.91
CA ILE A 105 -3.99 -0.94 -9.26
C ILE A 105 -3.45 -2.33 -8.92
N PHE A 106 -2.21 -2.58 -9.33
CA PHE A 106 -1.43 -3.74 -8.93
C PHE A 106 -0.46 -3.36 -7.81
N TRP A 107 -0.48 -4.11 -6.72
CA TRP A 107 0.36 -3.89 -5.54
C TRP A 107 1.57 -4.81 -5.54
N TYR A 108 2.71 -4.32 -5.09
CA TYR A 108 3.96 -5.07 -5.03
C TYR A 108 4.57 -4.97 -3.63
N ASP A 109 5.05 -6.10 -3.12
CA ASP A 109 5.79 -6.18 -1.87
C ASP A 109 7.22 -5.60 -2.01
N ALA A 110 8.00 -5.64 -0.94
CA ALA A 110 9.34 -5.08 -0.91
C ALA A 110 10.30 -5.72 -1.94
N ASP A 111 10.24 -7.04 -2.11
CA ASP A 111 11.15 -7.76 -3.01
C ASP A 111 10.82 -7.44 -4.48
N ASN A 112 9.53 -7.46 -4.84
CA ASN A 112 9.07 -7.13 -6.19
C ASN A 112 9.25 -5.64 -6.50
N ALA A 113 8.97 -4.76 -5.53
CA ALA A 113 9.23 -3.32 -5.68
C ALA A 113 10.72 -3.05 -5.92
N ALA A 114 11.61 -3.68 -5.15
CA ALA A 114 13.05 -3.56 -5.34
C ALA A 114 13.47 -4.07 -6.72
N ALA A 115 12.92 -5.20 -7.17
CA ALA A 115 13.20 -5.75 -8.50
C ALA A 115 12.83 -4.76 -9.62
N ILE A 116 11.68 -4.08 -9.51
CA ILE A 116 11.24 -3.08 -10.49
C ILE A 116 12.16 -1.84 -10.49
N VAL A 117 12.39 -1.24 -9.32
CA VAL A 117 13.08 0.06 -9.23
C VAL A 117 14.59 -0.04 -9.40
N SER A 118 15.18 -1.22 -9.22
CA SER A 118 16.62 -1.44 -9.39
C SER A 118 17.00 -2.08 -10.73
N HIS A 119 16.02 -2.40 -11.58
CA HIS A 119 16.29 -3.03 -12.87
C HIS A 119 17.05 -2.09 -13.81
N ALA A 120 18.06 -2.61 -14.50
CA ALA A 120 18.92 -1.82 -15.38
C ALA A 120 18.26 -1.51 -16.73
N ASP A 121 17.55 -2.49 -17.29
CA ASP A 121 16.83 -2.34 -18.55
C ASP A 121 15.39 -1.83 -18.33
N PRO A 122 14.79 -1.13 -19.31
CA PRO A 122 13.39 -0.74 -19.26
C PRO A 122 12.46 -1.95 -19.11
N LEU A 123 11.47 -1.81 -18.23
CA LEU A 123 10.44 -2.82 -18.00
C LEU A 123 9.08 -2.34 -18.51
N ALA A 124 8.24 -3.28 -18.94
CA ALA A 124 6.84 -3.03 -19.29
C ALA A 124 5.92 -3.85 -18.39
N MET A 125 4.84 -3.22 -17.94
CA MET A 125 3.79 -3.89 -17.17
C MET A 125 2.75 -4.48 -18.12
N ASN A 126 2.39 -5.75 -17.92
CA ASN A 126 1.20 -6.32 -18.53
C ASN A 126 -0.05 -5.75 -17.84
N ALA A 127 -0.90 -5.04 -18.58
CA ALA A 127 -2.10 -4.40 -18.06
C ALA A 127 -3.15 -5.36 -17.48
N GLU A 128 -3.17 -6.63 -17.89
CA GLU A 128 -4.14 -7.62 -17.40
C GLU A 128 -3.66 -8.32 -16.12
N THR A 129 -2.35 -8.53 -15.99
CA THR A 129 -1.78 -9.35 -14.92
C THR A 129 -0.94 -8.56 -13.91
N GLY A 130 -0.55 -7.33 -14.22
CA GLY A 130 0.40 -6.54 -13.42
C GLY A 130 1.83 -7.08 -13.46
N VAL A 131 2.13 -8.10 -14.26
CA VAL A 131 3.50 -8.64 -14.31
C VAL A 131 4.40 -7.68 -15.08
N PHE A 132 5.53 -7.32 -14.48
CA PHE A 132 6.60 -6.61 -15.16
C PHE A 132 7.55 -7.58 -15.84
N ALA A 133 7.88 -7.28 -17.09
CA ALA A 133 8.84 -8.06 -17.87
C ALA A 133 9.79 -7.17 -18.67
N THR A 134 10.92 -7.74 -19.07
CA THR A 134 11.85 -7.14 -20.04
C THR A 134 11.25 -7.13 -21.46
N ALA A 135 11.89 -6.41 -22.38
CA ALA A 135 11.50 -6.42 -23.79
C ALA A 135 11.57 -7.82 -24.44
N GLU A 136 12.40 -8.70 -23.90
CA GLU A 136 12.55 -10.10 -24.32
C GLU A 136 11.49 -11.03 -23.69
N GLY A 137 10.67 -10.51 -22.78
CA GLY A 137 9.60 -11.25 -22.10
C GLY A 137 10.05 -12.04 -20.89
N GLU A 138 11.21 -11.73 -20.30
CA GLU A 138 11.61 -12.28 -19.01
C GLU A 138 10.83 -11.60 -17.88
N GLU A 139 10.12 -12.37 -17.07
CA GLU A 139 9.38 -11.86 -15.91
C GLU A 139 10.35 -11.39 -14.82
N VAL A 140 10.16 -10.17 -14.35
CA VAL A 140 11.01 -9.51 -13.35
C VAL A 140 10.30 -9.37 -12.01
N ALA A 141 9.01 -9.03 -12.03
CA ALA A 141 8.22 -8.84 -10.83
C ALA A 141 6.75 -9.19 -11.08
N ALA A 142 6.10 -9.79 -10.09
CA ALA A 142 4.68 -10.09 -10.10
C ALA A 142 3.99 -9.35 -8.96
N PRO A 143 2.72 -8.95 -9.13
CA PRO A 143 1.98 -8.32 -8.07
C PRO A 143 1.64 -9.31 -6.95
N MET A 144 1.31 -8.76 -5.79
CA MET A 144 0.77 -9.50 -4.67
C MET A 144 -0.54 -10.19 -5.06
N ALA A 145 -0.75 -11.39 -4.50
CA ALA A 145 -1.90 -12.24 -4.77
C ALA A 145 -3.19 -11.77 -4.09
#